data_AF-A0A5J5A988-F1
#
_entry.id   AF-A0A5J5A988-F1
#
_cell.length_a   1.000
_cell.length_b   1.000
_cell.length_c   1.000
_cell.angle_alpha   90.00
_cell.angle_beta   90.00
_cell.angle_gamma   90.00
#
_symmetry.space_group_name_H-M   'P 1'
#
loop_
_entity.id
_entity.type
_entity.pdbx_description
1 polymer ?
#
loop_
_entity_poly.entity_id
_entity_poly.type
_entity_poly.pdbx_seq_one_letter_code
_entity_poly.pdbx_strand_id
1 'polypeptide(L)'
;MPYNHSNPSRRCYRMIGGVLVERTIKEVLPAVHRNKEGLEEVIARLNEALEKKKREIADFEGKYKIRIRKSDGEVKDDSGRKEGSAQGVLVGPAGANE
;
A
#
# COMPACT_ATOMS: atom_id res chain seq x y z
N MET A 1 -16.96 -6.43 -1.89
CA MET A 1 -17.44 -5.74 -3.10
C MET A 1 -18.06 -6.76 -4.06
N PRO A 2 -19.33 -6.62 -4.48
CA PRO A 2 -20.14 -7.69 -5.06
C PRO A 2 -19.99 -7.79 -6.59
N TYR A 3 -18.76 -7.90 -7.11
CA TYR A 3 -18.54 -8.01 -8.56
C TYR A 3 -18.80 -9.41 -9.14
N ASN A 4 -18.90 -10.45 -8.30
CA ASN A 4 -18.98 -11.85 -8.74
C ASN A 4 -20.32 -12.29 -9.38
N HIS A 5 -21.35 -11.44 -9.40
CA HIS A 5 -22.66 -11.77 -10.00
C HIS A 5 -22.98 -10.94 -11.28
N SER A 6 -21.99 -10.25 -11.85
CA SER A 6 -22.21 -9.43 -13.04
C SER A 6 -22.07 -10.27 -14.31
N ASN A 7 -23.03 -10.12 -15.22
CA ASN A 7 -23.05 -10.77 -16.54
C ASN A 7 -21.67 -10.69 -17.23
N PRO A 8 -21.06 -11.82 -17.68
CA PRO A 8 -19.70 -11.87 -18.20
C PRO A 8 -19.48 -11.04 -19.49
N SER A 9 -20.57 -10.76 -20.21
CA SER A 9 -20.55 -9.93 -21.44
C SER A 9 -20.67 -8.43 -21.15
N ARG A 10 -20.82 -7.99 -19.90
CA ARG A 10 -20.91 -6.56 -19.57
C ARG A 10 -19.59 -5.87 -19.92
N ARG A 11 -19.70 -4.77 -20.66
CA ARG A 11 -18.58 -3.88 -20.98
C ARG A 11 -18.02 -3.25 -19.70
N CYS A 12 -16.71 -3.15 -19.63
CA CYS A 12 -15.97 -2.49 -18.56
C CYS A 12 -14.84 -1.65 -19.16
N TYR A 13 -14.37 -0.66 -18.42
CA TYR A 13 -13.32 0.24 -18.88
C TYR A 13 -12.15 0.19 -17.90
N ARG A 14 -10.94 0.02 -18.43
CA ARG A 14 -9.69 0.04 -17.66
C ARG A 14 -8.91 1.30 -17.99
N MET A 15 -8.56 2.08 -16.99
CA MET A 15 -7.70 3.24 -17.14
C MET A 15 -6.24 2.80 -17.27
N ILE A 16 -5.56 3.23 -18.33
CA ILE A 16 -4.14 2.97 -18.58
C ILE A 16 -3.51 4.28 -19.07
N GLY A 17 -2.57 4.85 -18.31
CA GLY A 17 -1.82 6.03 -18.74
C GLY A 17 -2.70 7.23 -19.14
N GLY A 18 -3.86 7.40 -18.51
CA GLY A 18 -4.82 8.47 -18.82
C GLY A 18 -5.86 8.15 -19.90
N VAL A 19 -5.76 7.01 -20.58
CA VAL A 19 -6.74 6.56 -21.58
C VAL A 19 -7.62 5.45 -21.02
N LEU A 20 -8.93 5.53 -21.27
CA LEU A 20 -9.88 4.46 -20.95
C LEU A 20 -9.92 3.44 -22.08
N VAL A 21 -9.52 2.21 -21.77
CA VAL A 21 -9.57 1.08 -22.70
C VAL A 21 -10.79 0.23 -22.39
N GLU A 22 -11.63 0.01 -23.39
CA GLU A 22 -12.79 -0.87 -23.27
C GLU A 22 -12.38 -2.35 -23.23
N ARG A 23 -12.99 -3.09 -22.32
CA ARG A 23 -12.81 -4.52 -22.09
C ARG A 23 -14.13 -5.16 -21.65
N THR A 24 -14.12 -6.47 -21.42
CA THR A 24 -15.24 -7.21 -20.85
C THR A 24 -14.91 -7.69 -19.44
N ILE A 25 -15.95 -7.92 -18.61
CA ILE A 25 -15.77 -8.42 -17.24
C ILE A 25 -14.98 -9.72 -17.22
N LYS A 26 -15.23 -10.63 -18.17
CA LYS A 26 -14.49 -11.89 -18.31
C LYS A 26 -12.97 -11.71 -18.52
N GLU A 27 -12.56 -10.60 -19.13
CA GLU A 27 -11.14 -10.30 -19.37
C GLU A 27 -10.49 -9.59 -18.18
N VAL A 28 -11.24 -8.73 -17.49
CA VAL A 28 -10.69 -7.87 -16.41
C VAL A 28 -10.66 -8.58 -15.06
N LEU A 29 -11.70 -9.34 -14.71
CA LEU A 29 -11.77 -10.03 -13.41
C LEU A 29 -10.58 -10.97 -13.11
N PRO A 30 -10.12 -11.83 -14.03
CA PRO A 30 -8.99 -12.70 -13.74
C PRO A 30 -7.69 -11.90 -13.53
N ALA A 31 -7.50 -10.81 -14.28
CA ALA A 31 -6.34 -9.94 -14.10
C ALA A 31 -6.34 -9.27 -12.72
N VAL A 32 -7.51 -8.79 -12.25
CA VAL A 32 -7.64 -8.17 -10.93
C VAL A 32 -7.40 -9.18 -9.81
N HIS A 33 -7.94 -10.40 -9.92
CA HIS A 33 -7.71 -11.45 -8.92
C HIS A 33 -6.23 -11.85 -8.85
N ARG A 34 -5.61 -12.12 -10.00
CA ARG A 34 -4.19 -12.46 -10.07
C ARG A 34 -3.30 -11.36 -9.48
N ASN A 35 -3.63 -10.10 -9.76
CA ASN A 35 -2.89 -8.96 -9.21
C ASN A 35 -3.05 -8.87 -7.69
N LYS A 36 -4.25 -9.11 -7.16
CA LYS A 36 -4.49 -9.13 -5.72
C LYS A 36 -3.66 -10.23 -5.04
N GLU A 37 -3.72 -11.44 -5.56
CA GLU A 37 -2.96 -12.59 -5.04
C GLU A 37 -1.45 -12.34 -5.09
N GLY A 38 -0.94 -11.80 -6.20
CA GLY A 38 0.47 -11.45 -6.34
C GLY A 38 0.92 -10.38 -5.34
N LEU A 39 0.08 -9.38 -5.06
CA LEU A 39 0.37 -8.36 -4.04
C LEU A 39 0.40 -8.96 -2.63
N GLU A 40 -0.54 -9.85 -2.31
CA GLU A 40 -0.57 -10.55 -1.02
C GLU A 40 0.69 -11.41 -0.81
N GLU A 41 1.15 -12.11 -1.86
CA GLU A 41 2.40 -12.88 -1.81
C GLU A 41 3.63 -11.99 -1.59
N VAL A 42 3.72 -10.84 -2.27
CA VAL A 42 4.81 -9.89 -2.09
C VAL A 42 4.82 -9.34 -0.66
N ILE A 43 3.65 -9.00 -0.11
CA ILE A 43 3.52 -8.53 1.28
C ILE A 43 4.02 -9.61 2.25
N ALA A 44 3.64 -10.88 2.05
CA ALA A 44 4.09 -11.98 2.89
C ALA A 44 5.62 -12.12 2.86
N ARG A 45 6.23 -12.09 1.68
CA ARG A 45 7.69 -12.16 1.53
C ARG A 45 8.42 -10.99 2.19
N LEU A 46 7.87 -9.77 2.09
CA LEU A 46 8.45 -8.59 2.74
C LEU A 46 8.38 -8.70 4.27
N ASN A 47 7.27 -9.21 4.82
CA ASN A 47 7.15 -9.45 6.25
C ASN A 47 8.14 -10.50 6.76
N GLU A 48 8.34 -11.58 6.01
CA GLU A 48 9.33 -12.61 6.36
C GLU A 48 10.75 -12.03 6.36
N ALA A 49 11.10 -11.25 5.33
CA ALA A 49 12.40 -10.57 5.26
C ALA A 49 12.60 -9.58 6.42
N LEU A 50 11.55 -8.87 6.82
CA LEU A 50 11.56 -7.96 7.96
C LEU A 50 11.88 -8.72 9.26
N GLU A 51 11.13 -9.79 9.55
CA GLU A 51 11.33 -10.58 10.77
C GLU A 51 12.71 -11.25 10.81
N LYS A 52 13.19 -11.74 9.66
CA LYS A 52 14.55 -12.25 9.55
C LYS A 52 15.59 -11.17 9.90
N LYS A 53 15.42 -9.96 9.36
CA LYS A 53 16.33 -8.83 9.65
C LYS A 53 16.27 -8.39 11.11
N LYS A 54 15.09 -8.37 11.74
CA LYS A 54 14.97 -8.09 13.18
C LYS A 54 15.75 -9.09 14.02
N ARG A 55 15.67 -10.38 13.70
CA ARG A 55 16.45 -11.43 14.38
C ARG A 55 17.94 -11.26 14.19
N GLU A 56 18.37 -11.01 12.95
CA GLU A 56 19.79 -10.74 12.65
C GLU A 56 20.33 -9.55 13.46
N ILE A 57 19.54 -8.48 13.61
CA ILE A 57 19.91 -7.32 14.43
C ILE A 57 20.02 -7.71 15.91
N ALA A 58 19.02 -8.40 16.46
CA ALA A 58 19.02 -8.82 17.86
C ALA A 58 20.19 -9.78 18.19
N ASP A 59 20.48 -10.73 17.30
CA ASP A 59 21.61 -11.65 17.44
C ASP A 59 22.95 -10.90 17.38
N PHE A 60 23.05 -9.88 16.52
CA PHE A 60 24.24 -9.05 16.40
C PHE A 60 24.44 -8.15 17.64
N GLU A 61 23.38 -7.54 18.16
CA GLU A 61 23.40 -6.77 19.42
C GLU A 61 23.84 -7.64 20.60
N GLY A 62 23.28 -8.83 20.73
CA GLY A 62 23.57 -9.77 21.82
C GLY A 62 24.99 -10.33 21.77
N LYS A 63 25.46 -10.71 20.56
CA LYS A 63 26.79 -11.31 20.38
C LYS A 63 27.92 -10.32 20.60
N TYR A 64 27.73 -9.05 20.24
CA TYR A 64 28.79 -8.04 20.25
C TYR A 64 28.62 -6.97 21.35
N LYS A 65 27.59 -7.05 22.20
CA LYS A 65 27.26 -6.04 23.25
C LYS A 65 27.33 -4.61 22.71
N ILE A 66 26.86 -4.40 21.47
CA ILE A 66 26.93 -3.10 20.82
C ILE A 66 25.88 -2.20 21.46
N ARG A 67 26.32 -1.21 22.24
CA ARG A 67 25.48 -0.08 22.64
C ARG A 67 25.26 0.80 21.42
N ILE A 68 24.19 0.53 20.67
CA ILE A 68 23.67 1.51 19.71
C ILE A 68 23.24 2.71 20.55
N ARG A 69 24.03 3.79 20.50
CA ARG A 69 23.58 5.10 20.92
C ARG A 69 22.39 5.43 20.02
N LYS A 70 21.18 5.08 20.46
CA LYS A 70 19.95 5.68 19.92
C LYS A 70 20.14 7.18 20.17
N SER A 71 20.53 7.92 19.14
CA SER A 71 20.28 9.35 19.09
C SER A 71 18.77 9.50 19.18
N ASP A 72 18.30 10.09 20.28
CA ASP A 72 16.92 10.43 20.61
C ASP A 72 16.05 10.70 19.38
N GLY A 73 15.02 9.88 19.22
CA GLY A 73 14.04 10.02 18.14
C GLY A 73 12.90 9.00 18.16
N GLU A 74 12.62 8.36 19.30
CA GLU A 74 11.38 7.61 19.49
C GLU A 74 10.24 8.60 19.73
N VAL A 75 9.53 8.96 18.66
CA VAL A 75 8.22 9.62 18.77
C VAL A 75 7.22 8.52 19.18
N LYS A 76 6.89 8.48 20.47
CA LYS A 76 5.69 7.80 20.98
C LYS A 76 4.47 8.47 20.36
N ASP A 77 3.78 7.77 19.46
CA ASP A 77 2.41 8.14 19.07
C ASP A 77 1.43 7.44 20.01
N ASP A 78 0.96 8.19 21.01
CA ASP A 78 -0.25 7.89 21.77
C ASP A 78 -1.23 9.03 21.49
N SER A 79 -2.22 8.80 20.63
CA SER A 79 -3.44 9.61 20.62
C SER A 79 -4.62 8.85 20.01
N GLY A 80 -5.39 8.21 20.88
CA GLY A 80 -6.72 7.74 20.54
C GLY A 80 -7.73 8.88 20.36
N ARG A 81 -8.59 8.69 19.34
CA ARG A 81 -9.91 9.31 19.04
C ARG A 81 -9.97 10.71 18.42
N LYS A 82 -10.39 10.77 17.14
CA LYS A 82 -11.82 10.99 16.75
C LYS A 82 -12.04 10.78 15.24
N GLU A 83 -13.12 10.08 14.91
CA GLU A 83 -13.74 10.08 13.56
C GLU A 83 -14.16 11.50 13.16
N GLY A 84 -13.98 11.85 11.88
CA GLY A 84 -14.64 13.02 11.30
C GLY A 84 -14.03 13.56 10.01
N SER A 85 -14.57 13.09 8.88
CA SER A 85 -14.87 13.87 7.67
C SER A 85 -13.76 14.38 6.73
N ALA A 86 -13.94 14.00 5.47
CA ALA A 86 -13.57 14.71 4.24
C ALA A 86 -12.09 14.77 3.83
N GLN A 87 -11.79 13.86 2.90
CA GLN A 87 -10.77 13.93 1.85
C GLN A 87 -10.77 15.31 1.17
N GLY A 88 -9.73 16.11 1.42
CA GLY A 88 -9.49 17.39 0.75
C GLY A 88 -8.02 17.51 0.33
N VAL A 89 -7.75 17.42 -0.96
CA VAL A 89 -6.43 17.77 -1.51
C VAL A 89 -6.36 19.30 -1.55
N LEU A 90 -5.55 19.89 -0.68
CA LEU A 90 -5.23 21.32 -0.66
C LEU A 90 -4.28 21.64 -1.82
N VAL A 91 -4.82 22.19 -2.91
CA VAL A 91 -4.01 22.80 -3.97
C VAL A 91 -3.73 24.25 -3.56
N GLY A 92 -2.46 24.59 -3.36
CA GLY A 92 -2.04 25.96 -3.02
C GLY A 92 -2.27 26.95 -4.17
N PRO A 93 -2.31 28.27 -3.90
CA PRO A 93 -2.56 29.27 -4.92
C PRO A 93 -1.40 29.28 -5.92
N ALA A 94 -1.71 29.06 -7.21
CA ALA A 94 -0.78 29.34 -8.29
C ALA A 94 -0.56 30.85 -8.35
N GLY A 95 0.66 31.26 -7.99
CA GLY A 95 1.10 32.66 -8.07
C GLY A 95 1.09 33.17 -9.52
N ALA A 96 0.74 34.45 -9.63
CA ALA A 96 0.78 35.26 -10.83
C ALA A 96 2.21 35.65 -11.26
N ASN A 97 2.44 35.62 -12.56
CA ASN A 97 3.34 36.44 -13.41
C ASN A 97 3.37 35.71 -14.76
N GLU A 98 3.09 36.27 -15.93
CA GLU A 98 3.19 37.64 -16.44
C GLU A 98 2.21 37.77 -17.62
#